data_AF-A0AAU9D679-F1
#
_entry.id   AF-A0AAU9D679-F1
#
_cell.length_a   1.000
_cell.length_b   1.000
_cell.length_c   1.000
_cell.angle_alpha   90.00
_cell.angle_beta   90.00
_cell.angle_gamma   90.00
#
_symmetry.space_group_name_H-M   'P 1'
#
loop_
_entity.id
_entity.type
_entity.pdbx_description
1 polymer ?
#
loop_
_entity_poly.entity_id
_entity_poly.type
_entity_poly.pdbx_seq_one_letter_code
_entity_poly.pdbx_strand_id
1 'polypeptide(L)' 'MLKTATIKSGKLADIAVLDTNILESKPEDIYKTQAVMTMVNGKIIYQK' A
#
# COMPACT_ATOMS: atom_id res chain seq x y z
N MET A 1 -1.31 -2.24 -21.25
CA MET A 1 -1.71 -1.63 -19.95
C MET A 1 -1.00 -2.37 -18.83
N LEU A 2 -0.37 -1.65 -17.88
CA LEU A 2 0.17 -2.26 -16.65
C LEU A 2 -0.97 -2.89 -15.83
N LYS A 3 -0.77 -4.10 -15.29
CA LYS A 3 -1.78 -4.81 -14.48
C LYS A 3 -1.78 -4.40 -13.00
N THR A 4 -0.66 -3.85 -12.52
CA THR A 4 -0.38 -3.51 -11.12
C THR A 4 -0.01 -2.03 -10.97
N ALA A 5 0.27 -1.58 -9.73
CA ALA A 5 0.74 -0.23 -9.38
C ALA A 5 -0.25 0.94 -9.63
N THR A 6 -1.50 0.66 -9.98
CA THR A 6 -2.58 1.66 -10.05
C THR A 6 -3.85 1.10 -9.44
N ILE A 7 -4.62 1.93 -8.75
CA ILE A 7 -5.91 1.53 -8.18
C ILE A 7 -7.01 1.89 -9.17
N LYS A 8 -7.45 0.89 -9.95
CA LYS A 8 -8.55 0.99 -10.93
C LYS A 8 -9.29 -0.33 -11.02
N SER A 9 -10.59 -0.29 -11.31
CA SER A 9 -11.38 -1.50 -11.58
C SER A 9 -10.76 -2.34 -12.70
N GLY A 10 -10.74 -3.67 -12.53
CA GLY A 10 -10.12 -4.61 -13.47
C GLY A 10 -8.58 -4.73 -13.36
N LYS A 11 -7.95 -4.06 -12.39
CA LYS A 11 -6.53 -4.29 -12.02
C LYS A 11 -6.41 -5.33 -10.91
N LEU A 12 -5.21 -5.88 -10.75
CA LEU A 12 -4.89 -6.74 -9.62
C LEU A 12 -4.93 -5.93 -8.32
N ALA A 13 -5.55 -6.49 -7.29
CA ALA A 13 -5.62 -5.89 -5.97
C ALA A 13 -4.32 -6.17 -5.19
N ASP A 14 -3.25 -5.53 -5.63
CA ASP A 14 -1.94 -5.49 -4.96
C ASP A 14 -1.83 -4.17 -4.21
N ILE A 15 -2.02 -4.20 -2.88
CA ILE A 15 -2.21 -3.02 -2.03
C ILE A 15 -1.39 -3.18 -0.74
N ALA A 16 -0.65 -2.12 -0.38
CA ALA A 16 -0.11 -1.95 0.97
C ALA A 16 -0.89 -0.83 1.67
N VAL A 17 -1.30 -1.06 2.92
CA VAL A 17 -1.90 -0.03 3.77
C VAL A 17 -0.85 0.40 4.78
N LEU A 18 -0.61 1.70 4.84
CA LEU A 18 0.38 2.33 5.71
C LEU A 18 -0.31 2.93 6.94
N ASP A 19 0.35 2.92 8.09
CA ASP A 19 -0.12 3.61 9.30
C ASP A 19 -0.04 5.15 9.21
N THR A 20 0.68 5.65 8.21
CA THR A 20 1.02 7.06 8.05
C THR A 20 0.67 7.53 6.65
N ASN A 21 0.05 8.72 6.54
CA ASN A 21 -0.13 9.39 5.26
C ASN A 21 1.18 10.05 4.82
N ILE A 22 1.96 9.35 4.02
CA ILE A 22 3.27 9.81 3.55
C ILE A 22 3.21 11.04 2.63
N LEU A 23 2.04 11.35 2.05
CA LEU A 23 1.87 12.52 1.17
C LEU A 23 1.75 13.83 1.96
N GLU A 24 1.36 13.74 3.22
CA GLU A 24 1.21 14.88 4.14
C GLU A 24 2.31 14.90 5.22
N SER A 25 3.15 13.87 5.25
CA SER A 25 4.22 13.74 6.25
C SER A 25 5.46 14.54 5.86
N LYS A 26 6.22 14.95 6.87
CA LYS A 26 7.56 15.52 6.64
C LYS A 26 8.48 14.47 6.03
N PRO A 27 9.33 14.81 5.04
CA PRO A 27 10.24 13.85 4.40
C PRO A 27 11.09 13.06 5.40
N GLU A 28 11.59 13.73 6.44
CA GLU A 28 12.38 13.14 7.52
C GLU A 28 11.61 12.16 8.41
N ASP A 29 10.29 12.09 8.33
CA ASP A 29 9.48 11.15 9.13
C ASP A 29 8.97 9.95 8.31
N ILE A 30 9.03 10.01 6.97
CA ILE A 30 8.49 8.95 6.09
C ILE A 30 9.09 7.58 6.40
N TYR A 31 10.38 7.50 6.75
CA TYR A 31 11.07 6.23 7.02
C TYR A 31 10.52 5.47 8.24
N LYS A 32 9.76 6.13 9.12
CA LYS A 32 9.15 5.52 10.31
C LYS A 32 7.84 4.79 9.98
N THR A 33 7.27 5.05 8.81
CA THR A 33 6.00 4.49 8.33
C THR A 33 6.06 2.97 8.31
N GLN A 34 5.01 2.32 8.79
CA GLN A 34 4.88 0.86 8.74
C GLN A 34 3.71 0.46 7.86
N ALA A 35 3.88 -0.65 7.12
CA ALA A 35 2.73 -1.34 6.57
C ALA A 35 1.97 -2.01 7.71
N VAL A 36 0.66 -1.76 7.79
CA VAL A 36 -0.25 -2.45 8.74
C VAL A 36 -1.01 -3.59 8.06
N MET A 37 -1.07 -3.58 6.73
CA MET A 37 -1.62 -4.67 5.93
C MET A 37 -0.91 -4.75 4.57
N THR A 38 -0.77 -5.96 4.04
CA THR A 38 -0.39 -6.19 2.64
C THR A 38 -1.33 -7.21 2.01
N MET A 39 -1.86 -6.84 0.86
CA MET A 39 -2.73 -7.67 0.02
C MET A 39 -2.05 -7.91 -1.32
N VAL A 40 -1.99 -9.18 -1.75
CA VAL A 40 -1.45 -9.59 -3.04
C VAL A 40 -2.49 -10.45 -3.75
N ASN A 41 -2.81 -10.12 -5.00
CA ASN A 41 -3.86 -10.76 -5.79
C ASN A 41 -5.19 -10.89 -5.03
N GLY A 42 -5.56 -9.85 -4.25
CA GLY A 42 -6.79 -9.85 -3.46
C GLY A 42 -6.76 -10.67 -2.16
N LYS A 43 -5.63 -11.30 -1.81
CA LYS A 43 -5.46 -12.06 -0.57
C LYS A 43 -4.60 -11.27 0.41
N ILE A 44 -5.06 -11.13 1.65
CA ILE A 44 -4.25 -10.56 2.73
C ILE A 44 -3.14 -11.56 3.07
N ILE A 45 -1.88 -11.17 2.86
CA ILE A 45 -0.70 -11.99 3.16
C ILE A 45 0.04 -11.52 4.41
N TYR A 46 -0.26 -10.31 4.88
CA TYR A 46 0.30 -9.74 6.09
C TYR A 46 -0.71 -8.80 6.73
N GLN A 47 -0.83 -8.87 8.05
CA GLN A 47 -1.59 -7.96 8.88
C GLN A 47 -0.95 -7.90 10.27
N LYS A 48 -0.77 -6.68 10.80
CA LYS A 48 -0.22 -6.43 12.14
C LYS A 48 -1.29 -6.60 13.22
#